data_AF-A0AAD4KU28-F1
#
_entry.id   AF-A0AAD4KU28-F1
#
_cell.length_a   1.000
_cell.length_b   1.000
_cell.length_c   1.000
_cell.angle_alpha   90.00
_cell.angle_beta   90.00
_cell.angle_gamma   90.00
#
_symmetry.space_group_name_H-M   'P 1'
#
loop_
_entity.id
_entity.type
_entity.pdbx_description
1 polymer ?
#
loop_
_entity_poly.entity_id
_entity_poly.type
_entity_poly.pdbx_seq_one_letter_code
_entity_poly.pdbx_strand_id
1 'polypeptide(L)'
;GLHGYTQEFVSELSEEQERAVLAKSIEVITKMSGKRPRGWTAPAWATSGNTVRLLEEHDLIYDHSFMHHDCQPYYLPNAPTNIETNVSKPAESWMTPMSKLQPPGIVEISANWHLDDWPPLNSGRPGTGFRRPAELEISV
;
A
#
# COMPACT_ATOMS: atom_id res chain seq x y z
N GLY A 1 6.57 -12.65 -6.00
CA GLY A 1 5.62 -12.44 -4.91
C GLY A 1 4.23 -12.43 -5.48
N LEU A 2 3.29 -11.84 -4.75
CA LEU A 2 1.91 -11.58 -5.18
C LEU A 2 1.78 -10.11 -5.59
N HIS A 3 0.88 -9.81 -6.52
CA HIS A 3 0.61 -8.44 -6.98
C HIS A 3 -0.84 -8.26 -7.44
N GLY A 4 -1.78 -8.61 -6.57
CA GLY A 4 -3.21 -8.70 -6.92
C GLY A 4 -3.54 -9.86 -7.86
N TYR A 5 -4.73 -9.84 -8.44
CA TYR A 5 -5.18 -10.81 -9.45
C TYR A 5 -5.31 -10.19 -10.84
N THR A 6 -5.85 -8.97 -10.89
CA THR A 6 -6.15 -8.17 -12.10
C THR A 6 -5.52 -6.78 -12.07
N GLN A 7 -4.65 -6.50 -11.10
CA GLN A 7 -4.11 -5.16 -10.83
C GLN A 7 -5.20 -4.18 -10.33
N GLU A 8 -6.07 -4.67 -9.45
CA GLU A 8 -7.11 -3.91 -8.76
C GLU A 8 -6.57 -2.97 -7.68
N PHE A 9 -7.19 -1.79 -7.51
CA PHE A 9 -6.86 -0.87 -6.42
C PHE A 9 -7.39 -1.43 -5.09
N VAL A 10 -6.50 -1.99 -4.28
CA VAL A 10 -6.88 -2.70 -3.04
C VAL A 10 -7.56 -1.77 -2.03
N SER A 11 -7.21 -0.48 -2.05
CA SER A 11 -7.89 0.56 -1.27
C SER A 11 -9.38 0.73 -1.57
N GLU A 12 -9.86 0.29 -2.74
CA GLU A 12 -11.26 0.40 -3.16
C GLU A 12 -12.07 -0.88 -2.90
N LEU A 13 -11.40 -1.96 -2.47
CA LEU A 13 -12.05 -3.24 -2.21
C LEU A 13 -12.69 -3.29 -0.83
N SER A 14 -13.77 -4.07 -0.70
CA SER A 14 -14.20 -4.54 0.61
C SER A 14 -13.18 -5.53 1.19
N GLU A 15 -13.16 -5.71 2.51
CA GLU A 15 -12.29 -6.71 3.15
C GLU A 15 -12.52 -8.12 2.57
N GLU A 16 -13.78 -8.48 2.31
CA GLU A 16 -14.15 -9.77 1.74
C GLU A 16 -13.58 -9.96 0.34
N GLN A 17 -13.60 -8.90 -0.48
CA GLN A 17 -13.02 -8.90 -1.82
C GLN A 17 -11.49 -9.01 -1.76
N GLU A 18 -10.84 -8.20 -0.94
CA GLU A 18 -9.38 -8.22 -0.75
C GLU A 18 -8.91 -9.61 -0.29
N ARG A 19 -9.61 -10.20 0.68
CA ARG A 19 -9.36 -11.57 1.17
C ARG A 19 -9.52 -12.62 0.06
N ALA A 20 -10.60 -12.54 -0.71
CA ALA A 20 -10.86 -13.50 -1.80
C ALA A 20 -9.80 -13.40 -2.91
N VAL A 21 -9.42 -12.18 -3.29
CA VAL A 21 -8.35 -11.90 -4.24
C VAL A 21 -7.02 -12.47 -3.74
N LEU A 22 -6.64 -12.18 -2.50
CA LEU A 22 -5.39 -12.63 -1.92
C LEU A 22 -5.30 -14.15 -1.87
N ALA A 23 -6.36 -14.81 -1.39
CA ALA A 23 -6.45 -16.27 -1.35
C ALA A 23 -6.34 -16.89 -2.75
N LYS A 24 -7.02 -16.30 -3.75
CA LYS A 24 -6.97 -16.80 -5.13
C LYS A 24 -5.59 -16.64 -5.75
N SER A 25 -4.95 -15.49 -5.58
CA SER A 25 -3.61 -15.25 -6.12
C SER A 25 -2.57 -16.18 -5.47
N ILE A 26 -2.70 -16.47 -4.18
CA ILE A 26 -1.87 -17.47 -3.48
C ILE A 26 -2.06 -18.86 -4.09
N GLU A 27 -3.30 -19.29 -4.32
CA GLU A 27 -3.60 -20.59 -4.94
C GLU A 27 -2.94 -20.71 -6.32
N VAL A 28 -3.13 -19.70 -7.19
CA VAL A 28 -2.61 -19.68 -8.56
C VAL A 28 -1.09 -19.75 -8.58
N ILE A 29 -0.41 -18.89 -7.80
CA ILE A 29 1.06 -18.86 -7.75
C ILE A 29 1.62 -20.16 -7.13
N THR A 30 0.97 -20.70 -6.11
CA THR A 30 1.39 -21.96 -5.48
C THR A 30 1.28 -23.12 -6.48
N LYS A 31 0.17 -23.20 -7.21
CA LYS A 31 -0.03 -24.24 -8.25
C LYS A 31 0.98 -24.12 -9.39
N MET A 32 1.31 -22.89 -9.80
CA MET A 32 2.23 -22.64 -10.90
C MET A 32 3.69 -22.90 -10.52
N SER A 33 4.11 -22.45 -9.34
CA SER A 33 5.52 -22.48 -8.92
C SER A 33 5.89 -23.67 -8.03
N GLY A 34 4.89 -24.41 -7.51
CA GLY A 34 5.07 -25.46 -6.51
C GLY A 34 5.46 -24.95 -5.12
N LYS A 35 5.53 -23.63 -4.90
CA LYS A 35 5.92 -23.01 -3.64
C LYS A 35 4.93 -21.92 -3.27
N ARG A 36 4.61 -21.82 -1.97
CA ARG A 36 3.77 -20.72 -1.47
C ARG A 36 4.54 -19.40 -1.55
N PRO A 37 3.95 -18.31 -2.09
CA PRO A 37 4.59 -17.01 -2.08
C PRO A 37 4.82 -16.51 -0.66
N ARG A 38 5.88 -15.72 -0.47
CA ARG A 38 6.30 -15.21 0.84
C ARG A 38 6.15 -13.71 1.00
N GLY A 39 5.93 -12.99 -0.09
CA GLY A 39 5.68 -11.56 -0.03
C GLY A 39 4.77 -11.07 -1.13
N TRP A 40 4.35 -9.83 -0.95
CA TRP A 40 3.27 -9.18 -1.66
C TRP A 40 3.64 -7.73 -1.96
N THR A 41 3.01 -7.18 -2.99
CA THR A 41 3.12 -5.79 -3.41
C THR A 41 1.72 -5.35 -3.82
N ALA A 42 1.19 -4.31 -3.20
CA ALA A 42 -0.10 -3.74 -3.55
C ALA A 42 -0.07 -3.24 -5.00
N PRO A 43 -1.05 -3.60 -5.84
CA PRO A 43 -1.24 -2.95 -7.12
C PRO A 43 -1.31 -1.43 -6.95
N ALA A 44 -0.54 -0.71 -7.76
CA ALA A 44 -0.41 0.75 -7.70
C ALA A 44 0.02 1.31 -6.32
N TRP A 45 0.61 0.49 -5.45
CA TRP A 45 0.94 0.83 -4.06
C TRP A 45 -0.24 1.40 -3.25
N ALA A 46 -1.46 1.00 -3.61
CA ALA A 46 -2.69 1.44 -2.96
C ALA A 46 -3.18 0.38 -1.96
N THR A 47 -2.78 0.51 -0.70
CA THR A 47 -3.15 -0.41 0.39
C THR A 47 -4.47 -0.03 1.06
N SER A 48 -5.12 -0.99 1.72
CA SER A 48 -6.28 -0.74 2.58
C SER A 48 -5.88 -0.75 4.06
N GLY A 49 -6.78 -0.27 4.94
CA GLY A 49 -6.58 -0.39 6.40
C GLY A 49 -6.55 -1.83 6.90
N ASN A 50 -7.01 -2.80 6.11
CA ASN A 50 -7.03 -4.22 6.46
C ASN A 50 -5.83 -5.01 5.93
N THR A 51 -5.09 -4.43 4.97
CA THR A 51 -4.03 -5.13 4.23
C THR A 51 -3.03 -5.82 5.15
N VAL A 52 -2.42 -5.11 6.11
CA VAL A 52 -1.39 -5.68 7.00
C VAL A 52 -1.90 -6.93 7.73
N ARG A 53 -3.10 -6.85 8.31
CA ARG A 53 -3.75 -7.97 8.99
C ARG A 53 -4.02 -9.13 8.02
N LEU A 54 -4.53 -8.86 6.82
CA LEU A 54 -4.82 -9.89 5.83
C LEU A 54 -3.54 -10.59 5.35
N LEU A 55 -2.42 -9.87 5.22
CA LEU A 55 -1.13 -10.47 4.87
C LEU A 55 -0.63 -11.42 5.96
N GLU A 56 -0.76 -11.03 7.23
CA GLU A 56 -0.42 -11.86 8.39
C GLU A 56 -1.28 -13.13 8.45
N GLU A 57 -2.59 -13.00 8.27
CA GLU A 57 -3.54 -14.13 8.24
C GLU A 57 -3.23 -15.16 7.14
N HIS A 58 -2.47 -14.77 6.11
CA HIS A 58 -2.05 -15.63 5.00
C HIS A 58 -0.58 -16.08 5.08
N ASP A 59 0.10 -15.89 6.21
CA ASP A 59 1.50 -16.27 6.46
C ASP A 59 2.50 -15.61 5.49
N LEU A 60 2.18 -14.41 5.00
CA LEU A 60 3.13 -13.61 4.24
C LEU A 60 4.09 -12.92 5.21
N ILE A 61 5.37 -12.87 4.84
CA ILE A 61 6.43 -12.39 5.75
C ILE A 61 6.95 -11.00 5.38
N TYR A 62 6.71 -10.55 4.15
CA TYR A 62 7.10 -9.22 3.74
C TYR A 62 6.12 -8.57 2.77
N ASP A 63 6.11 -7.24 2.82
CA ASP A 63 5.43 -6.35 1.89
C ASP A 63 6.45 -5.40 1.22
N HIS A 64 6.08 -4.88 0.06
CA HIS A 64 6.77 -3.84 -0.69
C HIS A 64 5.76 -2.82 -1.24
N SER A 65 5.10 -2.10 -0.35
CA SER A 65 4.03 -1.15 -0.72
C SER A 65 4.02 0.13 0.11
N PHE A 66 4.54 0.07 1.34
CA PHE A 66 4.58 1.21 2.25
C PHE A 66 5.89 1.97 2.12
N MET A 67 5.87 3.22 2.58
CA MET A 67 6.96 4.18 2.36
C MET A 67 7.39 4.88 3.67
N HIS A 68 7.36 4.20 4.82
CA HIS A 68 7.79 4.84 6.08
C HIS A 68 9.31 5.02 6.18
N HIS A 69 10.08 4.29 5.37
CA HIS A 69 11.54 4.40 5.26
C HIS A 69 11.97 4.36 3.79
N ASP A 70 13.18 4.83 3.51
CA ASP A 70 13.67 4.92 2.13
C ASP A 70 14.55 3.74 1.71
N CYS A 71 15.44 3.28 2.61
CA CYS A 71 16.50 2.32 2.29
C CYS A 71 16.74 1.27 3.39
N GLN A 72 15.86 1.20 4.39
CA GLN A 72 15.98 0.28 5.52
C GLN A 72 14.69 -0.51 5.69
N PRO A 73 14.74 -1.85 5.71
CA PRO A 73 13.59 -2.65 6.07
C PRO A 73 13.16 -2.38 7.51
N TYR A 74 11.86 -2.41 7.77
CA TYR A 74 11.29 -2.19 9.10
C TYR A 74 10.08 -3.09 9.35
N TYR A 75 9.65 -3.23 10.60
CA TYR A 75 8.43 -3.94 10.94
C TYR A 75 7.21 -3.01 10.77
N LEU A 76 6.27 -3.42 9.92
CA LEU A 76 5.23 -2.56 9.35
C LEU A 76 3.98 -2.41 10.23
N PRO A 77 3.82 -1.31 10.99
CA PRO A 77 2.85 -1.25 12.09
C PRO A 77 1.42 -1.49 11.62
N ASN A 78 0.58 -2.08 12.47
CA ASN A 78 -0.84 -2.19 12.15
C ASN A 78 -1.43 -0.78 11.94
N ALA A 79 -2.38 -0.69 11.00
CA ALA A 79 -2.92 0.57 10.54
C ALA A 79 -3.40 1.43 11.73
N PRO A 80 -2.82 2.62 11.93
CA PRO A 80 -3.27 3.51 12.99
C PRO A 80 -4.66 4.04 12.66
N THR A 81 -5.43 4.39 13.70
CA THR A 81 -6.66 5.15 13.50
C THR A 81 -6.30 6.59 13.19
N ASN A 82 -6.73 7.05 12.02
CA ASN A 82 -6.66 8.44 11.58
C ASN A 82 -8.07 8.99 11.44
N ILE A 83 -8.25 10.26 11.80
CA ILE A 83 -9.50 10.97 11.54
C ILE A 83 -9.28 11.83 10.30
N GLU A 84 -9.98 11.49 9.23
CA GLU A 84 -9.93 12.25 7.99
C GLU A 84 -10.56 13.63 8.14
N THR A 85 -10.06 14.59 7.36
CA THR A 85 -10.58 15.96 7.37
C THR A 85 -12.04 15.97 6.95
N ASN A 86 -12.89 16.58 7.79
CA ASN A 86 -14.31 16.75 7.49
C ASN A 86 -14.69 18.23 7.57
N VAL A 87 -14.74 18.88 6.41
CA VAL A 87 -15.07 20.31 6.27
C VAL A 87 -16.50 20.67 6.66
N SER A 88 -17.39 19.67 6.77
CA SER A 88 -18.77 19.87 7.23
C SER A 88 -18.91 19.89 8.75
N LYS A 89 -17.84 19.60 9.50
CA LYS A 89 -17.81 19.61 10.98
C LYS A 89 -16.84 20.68 11.50
N PRO A 90 -16.99 21.11 12.77
CA PRO A 90 -16.00 21.99 13.41
C PRO A 90 -14.59 21.39 13.33
N ALA A 91 -13.58 22.24 13.20
CA ALA A 91 -12.20 21.82 12.98
C ALA A 91 -11.67 20.91 14.10
N GLU A 92 -12.12 21.15 15.34
CA GLU A 92 -11.77 20.38 16.54
C GLU A 92 -12.14 18.89 16.41
N SER A 93 -13.08 18.55 15.51
CA SER A 93 -13.51 17.18 15.30
C SER A 93 -12.51 16.30 14.53
N TRP A 94 -11.57 16.89 13.79
CA TRP A 94 -10.57 16.16 12.98
C TRP A 94 -9.13 16.62 13.24
N MET A 95 -8.90 17.73 13.95
CA MET A 95 -7.56 18.17 14.39
C MET A 95 -7.03 17.35 15.57
N THR A 96 -7.07 16.02 15.46
CA THR A 96 -6.55 15.10 16.47
C THR A 96 -5.33 14.36 15.94
N PRO A 97 -4.29 14.14 16.76
CA PRO A 97 -3.12 13.37 16.32
C PRO A 97 -3.49 11.92 16.00
N MET A 98 -2.70 11.32 15.11
CA MET A 98 -2.75 9.89 14.81
C MET A 98 -2.60 9.04 16.08
N SER A 99 -3.32 7.92 16.13
CA SER A 99 -3.18 6.97 17.24
C SER A 99 -1.77 6.37 17.33
N LYS A 100 -1.39 5.87 18.52
CA LYS A 100 -0.10 5.20 18.69
C LYS A 100 0.03 3.99 17.76
N LEU A 101 1.17 3.89 17.09
CA LEU A 101 1.51 2.74 16.25
C LEU A 101 1.57 1.45 17.10
N GLN A 102 0.91 0.41 16.60
CA GLN A 102 0.96 -0.93 17.18
C GLN A 102 2.09 -1.72 16.53
N PRO A 103 2.93 -2.43 17.31
CA PRO A 103 3.99 -3.24 16.75
C PRO A 103 3.38 -4.42 15.95
N PRO A 104 3.87 -4.69 14.75
CA PRO A 104 3.35 -5.70 13.82
C PRO A 104 4.30 -6.90 13.65
N GLY A 105 3.88 -7.90 12.87
CA GLY A 105 4.70 -9.08 12.54
C GLY A 105 5.44 -9.03 11.19
N ILE A 106 4.92 -8.33 10.18
CA ILE A 106 5.50 -8.38 8.82
C ILE A 106 6.63 -7.36 8.59
N VAL A 107 7.59 -7.74 7.74
CA VAL A 107 8.70 -6.86 7.34
C VAL A 107 8.30 -6.06 6.11
N GLU A 108 8.38 -4.74 6.17
CA GLU A 108 8.31 -3.89 4.99
C GLU A 108 9.69 -3.78 4.34
N ILE A 109 9.73 -3.97 3.02
CA ILE A 109 10.82 -3.54 2.15
C ILE A 109 10.27 -2.35 1.36
N SER A 110 10.61 -1.13 1.74
CA SER A 110 9.85 0.03 1.31
C SER A 110 9.78 0.25 -0.19
N ALA A 111 8.57 0.57 -0.66
CA ALA A 111 8.34 1.13 -1.98
C ALA A 111 8.91 2.56 -2.07
N ASN A 112 9.29 3.00 -3.27
CA ASN A 112 9.83 4.34 -3.47
C ASN A 112 9.54 4.85 -4.88
N TRP A 113 8.71 5.90 -4.98
CA TRP A 113 8.36 6.53 -6.26
C TRP A 113 9.58 7.08 -7.03
N HIS A 114 10.68 7.41 -6.35
CA HIS A 114 11.91 7.86 -7.01
C HIS A 114 12.67 6.73 -7.70
N LEU A 115 12.34 5.48 -7.37
CA LEU A 115 12.95 4.27 -7.89
C LEU A 115 11.94 3.40 -8.67
N ASP A 116 10.84 4.02 -9.12
CA ASP A 116 9.83 3.40 -9.97
C ASP A 116 9.92 3.96 -11.40
N ASP A 117 10.04 3.08 -12.38
CA ASP A 117 10.11 3.45 -13.79
C ASP A 117 8.73 3.72 -14.39
N TRP A 118 7.66 3.19 -13.79
CA TRP A 118 6.32 3.27 -14.35
C TRP A 118 5.77 4.70 -14.42
N PRO A 119 5.77 5.54 -13.35
CA PRO A 119 5.28 6.90 -13.43
C PRO A 119 5.99 7.78 -14.48
N PRO A 120 7.34 7.80 -14.57
CA PRO A 120 8.04 8.65 -15.54
C PRO A 120 8.04 8.13 -16.98
N LEU A 121 7.93 6.81 -17.21
CA LEU A 121 8.06 6.23 -18.55
C LEU A 121 6.73 5.83 -19.20
N ASN A 122 5.62 5.79 -18.44
CA ASN A 122 4.31 5.44 -18.99
C ASN A 122 3.66 6.61 -19.77
N SER A 123 3.48 6.42 -21.08
CA SER A 123 2.93 7.44 -21.99
C SER A 123 1.40 7.59 -21.95
N GLY A 124 0.66 6.65 -21.34
CA GLY A 124 -0.81 6.58 -21.42
C GLY A 124 -1.56 7.36 -20.33
N ARG A 125 -0.94 7.55 -19.17
CA ARG A 125 -1.36 8.45 -18.10
C ARG A 125 -0.06 9.01 -17.52
N PRO A 126 0.31 10.26 -17.83
CA PRO A 126 1.56 10.80 -17.31
C PRO A 126 1.42 10.88 -15.80
N GLY A 127 1.98 9.90 -15.09
CA GLY A 127 2.47 10.12 -13.74
C GLY A 127 3.39 11.32 -13.88
N THR A 128 3.09 12.38 -13.17
CA THR A 128 3.84 13.62 -13.30
C THR A 128 5.20 13.36 -12.68
N GLY A 129 6.11 12.75 -13.44
CA GLY A 129 7.47 12.41 -13.03
C GLY A 129 8.27 13.70 -12.80
N PHE A 130 9.46 13.82 -13.40
CA PHE A 130 10.30 15.02 -13.26
C PHE A 130 9.63 16.29 -13.79
N ARG A 131 8.77 16.91 -12.97
CA ARG A 131 8.25 18.26 -13.15
C ARG A 131 9.24 19.25 -12.56
N ARG A 132 9.29 20.44 -13.17
CA ARG A 132 10.14 21.52 -12.66
C ARG A 132 9.57 21.97 -11.29
N PRO A 133 10.40 22.27 -10.29
CA PRO A 133 9.93 22.76 -8.98
C PRO A 133 8.92 23.93 -9.08
N ALA A 134 9.12 24.81 -10.07
CA ALA A 134 8.23 25.94 -10.36
C ALA A 134 6.80 25.55 -10.79
N GLU A 135 6.57 24.32 -11.24
CA GLU A 135 5.24 23.82 -11.63
C GLU A 135 4.45 23.23 -10.44
N LEU A 136 5.09 23.07 -9.27
CA LEU A 136 4.47 22.61 -8.03
C LEU A 136 4.08 23.78 -7.11
N GLU A 137 4.70 24.95 -7.27
CA GLU A 137 4.58 26.09 -6.33
C GLU A 137 3.47 27.11 -6.66
N ILE A 138 2.57 26.87 -7.62
CA ILE A 138 1.50 27.83 -7.91
C ILE A 138 0.14 27.15 -7.91
N SER A 139 -0.45 27.12 -6.71
CA SER A 139 -1.90 27.13 -6.48
C SER A 139 -2.13 27.82 -5.14
N VAL A 140 -2.01 29.15 -5.15
CA VAL A 140 -2.57 30.05 -4.14
C VAL A 140 -3.64 30.89 -4.82
#